data_AF-A0A972HAB2-F1
#
_entry.id   AF-A0A972HAB2-F1
#
_cell.length_a   1.000
_cell.length_b   1.000
_cell.length_c   1.000
_cell.angle_alpha   90.00
_cell.angle_beta   90.00
_cell.angle_gamma   90.00
#
_symmetry.space_group_name_H-M   'P 1'
#
loop_
_entity.id
_entity.type
_entity.pdbx_description
1 polymer ?
#
loop_
_entity_poly.entity_id
_entity_poly.type
_entity_poly.pdbx_seq_one_letter_code
_entity_poly.pdbx_strand_id
1 'polypeptide(L)'
;MATITLRGIDDETREKLKKYARQEGISLNAFLLRLIKESIGTENKKRTKKYHDLDHLAGTWSEKDLKDFNEAIKDFEKIDSEIW
;
A
#
# COMPACT_ATOMS: atom_id res chain seq x y z
N MET A 1 -10.42 7.74 29.60
CA MET A 1 -10.85 7.08 28.35
C MET A 1 -12.27 7.52 28.08
N ALA A 2 -12.51 8.25 27.01
CA ALA A 2 -13.86 8.55 26.55
C ALA A 2 -14.23 7.49 25.50
N THR A 3 -15.40 6.89 25.66
CA THR A 3 -15.92 5.90 24.69
C THR A 3 -16.87 6.62 23.74
N ILE A 4 -16.61 6.49 22.44
CA ILE A 4 -17.49 6.99 21.39
C ILE A 4 -18.01 5.77 20.63
N THR A 5 -19.33 5.68 20.48
CA THR A 5 -19.98 4.64 19.67
C THR A 5 -20.45 5.23 18.36
N LEU A 6 -19.87 4.78 17.24
CA LEU A 6 -20.34 5.13 15.90
C LEU A 6 -21.54 4.23 15.54
N ARG A 7 -22.70 4.84 15.29
CA ARG A 7 -23.94 4.16 14.87
C ARG A 7 -24.20 4.43 13.39
N GLY A 8 -24.92 3.53 12.72
CA GLY A 8 -25.32 3.71 11.32
C GLY A 8 -24.25 3.36 10.28
N ILE A 9 -23.20 2.63 10.68
CA ILE A 9 -22.24 2.05 9.72
C ILE A 9 -22.88 0.79 9.13
N ASP A 10 -23.12 0.82 7.82
CA ASP A 10 -23.58 -0.34 7.07
C ASP A 10 -22.49 -1.43 6.96
N ASP A 11 -22.89 -2.65 6.63
CA ASP A 11 -21.98 -3.80 6.59
C ASP A 11 -20.90 -3.66 5.50
N GLU A 12 -21.21 -3.01 4.38
CA GLU A 12 -20.25 -2.78 3.31
C GLU A 12 -19.12 -1.85 3.77
N THR A 13 -19.49 -0.74 4.41
CA THR A 13 -18.55 0.21 4.99
C THR A 13 -17.73 -0.45 6.09
N ARG A 14 -18.36 -1.26 6.95
CA ARG A 14 -17.66 -2.01 8.01
C ARG A 14 -16.59 -2.93 7.45
N GLU A 15 -16.89 -3.68 6.40
CA GLU A 15 -15.93 -4.60 5.78
C GLU A 15 -14.79 -3.85 5.07
N LYS A 16 -15.09 -2.73 4.38
CA LYS A 16 -14.04 -1.86 3.81
C LYS A 16 -13.09 -1.33 4.88
N LEU A 17 -13.61 -0.82 5.99
CA LEU A 17 -12.79 -0.31 7.11
C LEU A 17 -11.88 -1.41 7.70
N LYS A 18 -12.41 -2.62 7.90
CA LYS A 18 -11.61 -3.76 8.35
C LYS A 18 -10.52 -4.13 7.34
N LYS A 19 -10.83 -4.11 6.05
CA LYS A 19 -9.87 -4.40 4.99
C LYS A 19 -8.71 -3.41 5.01
N TYR A 20 -8.98 -2.11 5.09
CA TYR A 20 -7.94 -1.08 5.16
C TYR A 20 -7.10 -1.20 6.43
N ALA A 21 -7.73 -1.42 7.59
CA ALA A 21 -7.00 -1.64 8.85
C ALA A 21 -6.04 -2.84 8.76
N ARG A 22 -6.47 -3.95 8.11
CA ARG A 22 -5.63 -5.12 7.85
C ARG A 22 -4.47 -4.83 6.91
N GLN A 23 -4.72 -4.11 5.81
CA GLN A 23 -3.67 -3.73 4.85
C GLN A 23 -2.56 -2.89 5.49
N GLU A 24 -2.91 -2.07 6.49
CA GLU A 24 -1.95 -1.26 7.23
C GLU A 24 -1.35 -1.95 8.46
N GLY A 25 -1.83 -3.15 8.81
CA GLY A 25 -1.35 -3.91 9.96
C GLY A 25 -1.73 -3.30 11.32
N ILE A 26 -2.82 -2.52 11.39
CA ILE A 26 -3.28 -1.87 12.62
C ILE A 26 -4.69 -2.30 13.01
N SER A 27 -5.06 -2.09 14.28
CA SER A 27 -6.42 -2.39 14.75
C SER A 27 -7.45 -1.45 14.11
N LEU A 28 -8.70 -1.92 13.97
CA LEU A 28 -9.80 -1.10 13.46
C LEU A 28 -9.97 0.20 14.27
N ASN A 29 -9.82 0.14 15.59
CA ASN A 29 -9.89 1.32 16.44
C ASN A 29 -8.74 2.30 16.16
N ALA A 30 -7.50 1.81 16.02
CA ALA A 30 -6.37 2.65 15.67
C ALA A 30 -6.54 3.30 14.28
N PHE A 31 -7.08 2.56 13.31
CA PHE A 31 -7.37 3.07 11.98
C PHE A 31 -8.43 4.19 12.02
N LEU A 32 -9.54 3.98 12.73
CA LEU A 32 -10.59 4.99 12.89
C LEU A 32 -10.09 6.25 13.62
N LEU A 33 -9.31 6.08 14.68
CA LEU A 33 -8.71 7.20 15.39
C LEU A 33 -7.79 8.01 14.48
N ARG A 34 -6.98 7.36 13.64
CA ARG A 34 -6.14 8.05 12.68
C ARG A 34 -6.96 8.82 11.66
N LEU A 35 -8.01 8.22 11.09
CA LEU A 35 -8.92 8.89 10.16
C LEU A 35 -9.56 10.14 10.78
N ILE A 36 -10.00 10.04 12.04
CA ILE A 36 -10.58 11.19 12.76
C ILE A 36 -9.53 12.28 12.96
N LYS A 37 -8.30 11.93 13.38
CA LYS A 37 -7.22 12.90 13.59
C LYS A 37 -6.79 13.59 12.28
N GLU A 38 -6.71 12.83 11.19
CA GLU A 38 -6.42 13.32 9.85
C GLU A 38 -7.52 14.27 9.35
N SER A 39 -8.79 13.97 9.60
CA SER A 39 -9.91 14.80 9.14
C SER A 39 -10.03 16.13 9.88
N ILE A 40 -9.71 16.14 11.18
CA ILE A 40 -9.71 17.37 12.00
C ILE A 40 -8.37 18.13 11.97
N GLY A 41 -7.39 17.64 11.19
CA GLY A 41 -6.09 18.32 11.02
C GLY A 41 -5.18 18.31 12.25
N THR A 42 -5.40 17.39 13.19
CA THR A 42 -4.59 17.29 14.42
C THR A 42 -3.34 16.42 14.27
N GLU A 43 -3.20 15.75 13.13
CA GLU A 43 -2.02 14.94 12.80
C GLU A 43 -1.45 15.42 11.46
N ASN A 44 -0.16 15.77 11.45
CA ASN A 44 0.52 16.15 10.22
C ASN A 44 0.45 14.94 9.26
N LYS A 45 -0.24 15.10 8.13
CA LYS A 45 -0.28 14.09 7.05
C LYS A 45 1.12 13.52 6.88
N LYS A 46 1.30 12.21 7.07
CA LYS A 46 2.53 11.55 6.63
C LYS A 46 2.71 11.95 5.17
N ARG A 47 3.78 12.70 4.87
CA ARG A 47 4.01 13.30 3.55
C ARG A 47 4.10 12.23 2.46
N THR A 48 4.32 10.97 2.83
CA THR A 48 4.30 9.80 1.96
C THR A 48 2.97 9.06 2.06
N LYS A 49 2.13 9.21 1.02
CA LYS A 49 0.97 8.35 0.81
C LYS A 49 1.47 6.94 0.46
N LYS A 50 0.99 5.92 1.17
CA LYS A 50 1.28 4.52 0.87
C LYS A 50 0.29 4.04 -0.18
N TYR A 51 0.79 3.48 -1.28
CA TYR A 51 -0.01 2.91 -2.37
C TYR A 51 0.12 1.38 -2.33
N HIS A 52 -0.95 0.69 -2.75
CA HIS A 52 -1.10 -0.77 -2.66
C HIS A 52 -1.66 -1.37 -3.97
N ASP A 53 -1.80 -0.55 -5.00
CA ASP A 53 -2.34 -0.91 -6.31
C ASP A 53 -1.45 -1.91 -7.06
N LEU A 54 -0.14 -1.90 -6.81
CA LEU A 54 0.82 -2.81 -7.43
C LEU A 54 1.20 -4.02 -6.55
N ASP A 55 0.67 -4.13 -5.32
CA ASP A 55 1.03 -5.21 -4.39
C ASP A 55 0.77 -6.61 -4.98
N HIS A 56 -0.25 -6.73 -5.84
CA HIS A 56 -0.61 -7.98 -6.51
C HIS A 56 0.42 -8.45 -7.57
N LEU A 57 1.34 -7.58 -7.98
CA LEU A 57 2.43 -7.90 -8.91
C LEU A 57 3.69 -8.38 -8.18
N ALA A 58 3.78 -8.18 -6.87
CA ALA A 58 4.95 -8.58 -6.10
C ALA A 58 5.04 -10.11 -6.01
N GLY A 59 6.12 -10.68 -6.54
CA GLY A 59 6.40 -12.12 -6.46
C GLY A 59 5.62 -12.97 -7.47
N THR A 60 5.03 -12.38 -8.51
CA THR A 60 4.27 -13.13 -9.54
C THR A 60 5.11 -13.66 -10.70
N TRP A 61 6.42 -13.37 -10.73
CA TRP A 61 7.29 -13.80 -11.83
C TRP A 61 7.54 -15.30 -11.79
N SER A 62 7.32 -15.96 -12.92
CA SER A 62 7.77 -17.32 -13.16
C SER A 62 9.23 -17.34 -13.62
N GLU A 63 9.84 -18.53 -13.62
CA GLU A 63 11.19 -18.72 -14.17
C GLU A 63 11.25 -18.36 -15.67
N LYS A 64 10.15 -18.54 -16.40
CA LYS A 64 10.06 -18.14 -17.80
C LYS A 64 10.08 -16.62 -17.94
N ASP A 65 9.29 -15.91 -17.13
CA ASP A 65 9.25 -14.44 -17.16
C ASP A 65 10.63 -13.85 -16.85
N LEU A 66 11.35 -14.46 -15.89
CA LEU A 66 12.72 -14.07 -15.57
C LEU A 66 13.66 -14.26 -16.77
N LYS A 67 13.56 -15.39 -17.47
CA LYS A 67 14.39 -15.66 -18.65
C LYS A 67 14.10 -14.69 -19.79
N ASP A 68 12.82 -14.50 -20.10
CA ASP A 68 12.36 -13.61 -21.18
C ASP A 68 12.79 -12.15 -20.88
N PHE A 69 12.69 -11.72 -19.61
CA PHE A 69 13.16 -10.41 -19.17
C PHE A 69 14.68 -10.25 -19.33
N ASN A 70 15.47 -11.22 -18.85
CA ASN A 70 16.93 -11.17 -18.95
C ASN A 70 17.41 -11.13 -20.41
N GLU A 71 16.73 -11.86 -21.31
CA GLU A 71 17.03 -11.79 -22.73
C GLU A 71 16.73 -10.41 -23.31
N ALA A 72 15.60 -9.80 -22.92
CA ALA A 72 15.21 -8.46 -23.37
C ALA A 72 16.13 -7.34 -22.87
N ILE A 73 16.69 -7.46 -21.66
CA ILE A 73 17.57 -6.43 -21.08
C ILE A 73 19.06 -6.62 -21.38
N LYS A 74 19.43 -7.71 -22.06
CA LYS A 74 20.82 -8.12 -22.28
C LYS A 74 21.72 -7.03 -22.88
N ASP A 75 21.17 -6.19 -23.76
CA ASP A 75 21.93 -5.10 -24.38
C ASP A 75 22.13 -3.90 -23.46
N PHE A 76 21.29 -3.71 -22.44
CA PHE A 76 21.45 -2.66 -21.43
C PHE A 76 22.49 -3.02 -20.35
N GLU A 77 22.89 -4.30 -20.23
CA GLU A 77 23.93 -4.73 -19.28
C GLU A 77 25.35 -4.60 -19.85
N LYS A 78 25.49 -4.29 -21.14
CA LYS A 78 26.80 -4.02 -21.74
C LYS A 78 27.24 -2.61 -21.37
N ILE A 79 28.36 -2.52 -20.65
CA ILE A 79 29.02 -1.25 -20.39
C ILE A 79 29.74 -0.84 -21.68
N ASP A 80 29.30 0.25 -22.28
CA ASP A 80 30.01 0.87 -23.41
C ASP A 80 31.19 1.69 -22.89
N SER A 81 32.40 1.20 -23.15
CA SER A 81 33.64 1.84 -22.73
C SER A 81 33.95 3.15 -23.45
N GLU A 82 33.21 3.50 -24.51
CA GLU A 82 33.37 4.79 -25.19
C GLU A 82 32.51 5.90 -24.57
N ILE A 83 31.52 5.55 -23.74
CA ILE A 83 30.57 6.49 -23.12
C ILE A 83 30.89 6.72 -21.62
N TRP A 84 31.73 5.87 -21.01
CA TRP A 84 32.10 5.91 -19.60
C TRP A 84 33.44 6.63 -19.35
#